data_AF-A0A357T7B9-F1
#
_entry.id   AF-A0A357T7B9-F1
#
_cell.length_a   1.000
_cell.length_b   1.000
_cell.length_c   1.000
_cell.angle_alpha   90.00
_cell.angle_beta   90.00
_cell.angle_gamma   90.00
#
_symmetry.space_group_name_H-M   'P 1'
#
loop_
_entity.id
_entity.type
_entity.pdbx_description
1 polymer ?
#
loop_
_entity_poly.entity_id
_entity_poly.type
_entity_poly.pdbx_seq_one_letter_code
_entity_poly.pdbx_strand_id
1 'polypeptide(L)'
;MKFQDYKYQRPEIASVKEEAEKHFLTMKEAKNSEAFLQGMDAFIQLRLHVETMFQLVSIRHSIDTRDEFYDKESDYVDMAMPELQELVTKFYHLILETPFRSDIEKKYGKHLMNLAELSVKAFRPEIIEDLQEENRLSSEYSKLVASANIHFEGEERNLSGLIPFMEHKDRAIRKAAYEA
;
A
#
# COMPACT_ATOMS: atom_id res chain seq x y z
N MET A 1 -17.56 -2.05 15.94
CA MET A 1 -17.30 -2.94 14.79
C MET A 1 -16.02 -3.69 15.06
N LYS A 2 -15.96 -5.01 14.84
CA LYS A 2 -14.71 -5.79 14.94
C LYS A 2 -14.00 -5.80 13.59
N PHE A 3 -12.70 -6.05 13.56
CA PHE A 3 -11.91 -6.08 12.31
C PHE A 3 -12.46 -7.07 11.27
N GLN A 4 -12.89 -8.25 11.72
CA GLN A 4 -13.51 -9.28 10.88
C GLN A 4 -14.81 -8.81 10.19
N ASP A 5 -15.47 -7.78 10.72
CA ASP A 5 -16.72 -7.25 10.16
C ASP A 5 -16.47 -6.24 9.02
N TYR A 6 -15.20 -5.85 8.78
CA TYR A 6 -14.85 -4.84 7.78
C TYR A 6 -15.04 -5.45 6.38
N LYS A 7 -15.87 -4.83 5.56
CA LYS A 7 -16.14 -5.36 4.22
C LYS A 7 -15.02 -4.97 3.26
N TYR A 8 -14.47 -5.99 2.61
CA TYR A 8 -13.57 -5.79 1.48
C TYR A 8 -14.38 -5.79 0.18
N GLN A 9 -14.07 -4.86 -0.70
CA GLN A 9 -14.54 -4.81 -2.07
C GLN A 9 -13.37 -4.34 -2.93
N ARG A 10 -13.02 -5.11 -3.97
CA ARG A 10 -11.95 -4.75 -4.89
C ARG A 10 -12.25 -3.39 -5.56
N PRO A 11 -11.39 -2.38 -5.42
CA PRO A 11 -11.53 -1.14 -6.18
C PRO A 11 -11.14 -1.40 -7.64
N GLU A 12 -11.99 -1.03 -8.59
CA GLU A 12 -11.67 -1.10 -10.03
C GLU A 12 -10.77 0.08 -10.41
N ILE A 13 -9.49 -0.16 -10.65
CA ILE A 13 -8.49 0.91 -10.82
C ILE A 13 -8.81 1.82 -12.01
N ALA A 14 -9.39 1.28 -13.09
CA ALA A 14 -9.85 2.06 -14.24
C ALA A 14 -10.91 3.09 -13.84
N SER A 15 -11.92 2.66 -13.07
CA SER A 15 -12.98 3.56 -12.55
C SER A 15 -12.42 4.60 -11.58
N VAL A 16 -11.45 4.20 -10.74
CA VAL A 16 -10.75 5.12 -9.83
C VAL A 16 -10.01 6.20 -10.62
N LYS A 17 -9.32 5.84 -11.71
CA LYS A 17 -8.64 6.82 -12.59
C LYS A 17 -9.64 7.79 -13.20
N GLU A 18 -10.76 7.31 -13.72
CA GLU A 18 -11.80 8.17 -14.30
C GLU A 18 -12.39 9.15 -13.27
N GLU A 19 -12.62 8.70 -12.04
CA GLU A 19 -13.14 9.55 -10.97
C GLU A 19 -12.09 10.58 -10.49
N ALA A 20 -10.83 10.16 -10.35
CA ALA A 20 -9.72 11.04 -10.01
C ALA A 20 -9.54 12.17 -11.03
N GLU A 21 -9.60 11.88 -12.33
CA GLU A 21 -9.47 12.90 -13.38
C GLU A 21 -10.59 13.94 -13.32
N LYS A 22 -11.82 13.58 -12.90
CA LYS A 22 -12.91 14.55 -12.68
C LYS A 22 -12.58 15.50 -11.53
N HIS A 23 -12.03 14.98 -10.43
CA HIS A 23 -11.59 15.82 -9.31
C HIS A 23 -10.42 16.71 -9.69
N PHE A 24 -9.46 16.20 -10.46
CA PHE A 24 -8.33 16.97 -10.98
C PHE A 24 -8.78 18.09 -11.93
N LEU A 25 -9.80 17.85 -12.76
CA LEU A 25 -10.38 18.90 -13.59
C LEU A 25 -10.99 20.01 -12.74
N THR A 26 -11.72 19.66 -11.68
CA THR A 26 -12.28 20.64 -10.72
C THR A 26 -11.17 21.47 -10.06
N MET A 27 -10.07 20.85 -9.67
CA MET A 27 -8.90 21.54 -9.12
C MET A 27 -8.27 22.48 -10.15
N LYS A 28 -8.07 22.04 -11.40
CA LYS A 28 -7.45 22.84 -12.48
C LYS A 28 -8.30 24.07 -12.86
N GLU A 29 -9.62 23.93 -12.86
CA GLU A 29 -10.54 24.99 -13.28
C GLU A 29 -10.95 25.94 -12.15
N ALA A 30 -10.59 25.61 -10.90
CA ALA A 30 -10.94 26.37 -9.71
C ALA A 30 -10.57 27.86 -9.82
N LYS A 31 -11.55 28.73 -9.58
CA LYS A 31 -11.38 30.19 -9.60
C LYS A 31 -11.09 30.79 -8.22
N ASN A 32 -11.17 29.98 -7.18
CA ASN A 32 -10.89 30.35 -5.80
C ASN A 32 -10.36 29.14 -5.02
N SER A 33 -9.81 29.41 -3.84
CA SER A 33 -9.24 28.37 -2.98
C SER A 33 -10.29 27.37 -2.48
N GLU A 34 -11.52 27.80 -2.24
CA GLU A 34 -12.61 26.91 -1.80
C GLU A 34 -12.90 25.80 -2.81
N ALA A 35 -13.08 26.14 -4.09
CA ALA A 35 -13.32 25.17 -5.15
C ALA A 35 -12.13 24.22 -5.36
N PHE A 36 -10.89 24.74 -5.25
CA PHE A 36 -9.69 23.90 -5.33
C PHE A 36 -9.63 22.90 -4.17
N LEU A 37 -9.88 23.37 -2.95
CA LEU A 37 -9.88 22.55 -1.74
C LEU A 37 -11.01 21.50 -1.76
N GLN A 38 -12.15 21.81 -2.37
CA GLN A 38 -13.22 20.82 -2.57
C GLN A 38 -12.79 19.68 -3.49
N GLY A 39 -12.13 19.99 -4.62
CA GLY A 39 -11.58 18.96 -5.52
C GLY A 39 -10.49 18.13 -4.84
N MET A 40 -9.63 18.79 -4.05
CA MET A 40 -8.62 18.13 -3.24
C MET A 40 -9.22 17.17 -2.20
N ASP A 41 -10.20 17.63 -1.42
CA ASP A 41 -10.86 16.80 -0.40
C ASP A 41 -11.58 15.60 -1.05
N ALA A 42 -12.19 15.78 -2.22
CA ALA A 42 -12.84 14.69 -2.95
C ALA A 42 -11.85 13.62 -3.42
N PHE A 43 -10.71 14.01 -4.00
CA PHE A 43 -9.66 13.05 -4.37
C PHE A 43 -9.07 12.34 -3.13
N ILE A 44 -8.91 13.05 -2.01
CA ILE A 44 -8.45 12.44 -0.76
C ILE A 44 -9.43 11.35 -0.29
N GLN A 45 -10.74 11.59 -0.36
CA GLN A 45 -11.73 10.57 0.01
C GLN A 45 -11.68 9.34 -0.92
N LEU A 46 -11.55 9.56 -2.23
CA LEU A 46 -11.38 8.48 -3.20
C LEU A 46 -10.13 7.65 -2.88
N ARG A 47 -8.98 8.30 -2.67
CA ARG A 47 -7.72 7.66 -2.30
C ARG A 47 -7.85 6.87 -1.00
N LEU A 48 -8.43 7.46 0.05
CA LEU A 48 -8.61 6.79 1.35
C LEU A 48 -9.46 5.53 1.24
N HIS A 49 -10.47 5.53 0.38
CA HIS A 49 -11.28 4.34 0.15
C HIS A 49 -10.45 3.21 -0.47
N VAL A 50 -9.67 3.51 -1.52
CA VAL A 50 -8.80 2.53 -2.19
C VAL A 50 -7.74 2.00 -1.23
N GLU A 51 -7.05 2.89 -0.51
CA GLU A 51 -6.04 2.51 0.49
C GLU A 51 -6.63 1.66 1.61
N THR A 52 -7.88 1.91 2.02
CA THR A 52 -8.57 1.06 3.00
C THR A 52 -8.73 -0.37 2.48
N MET A 53 -9.14 -0.53 1.22
CA MET A 53 -9.30 -1.86 0.62
C MET A 53 -7.95 -2.57 0.44
N PHE A 54 -6.92 -1.86 0.01
CA PHE A 54 -5.57 -2.40 -0.13
C PHE A 54 -4.99 -2.83 1.23
N GLN A 55 -5.22 -2.04 2.28
CA GLN A 55 -4.79 -2.38 3.64
C GLN A 55 -5.52 -3.62 4.18
N LEU A 56 -6.81 -3.79 3.87
CA LEU A 56 -7.55 -5.00 4.24
C LEU A 56 -6.95 -6.25 3.58
N VAL A 57 -6.56 -6.15 2.31
CA VAL A 57 -5.86 -7.25 1.60
C VAL A 57 -4.52 -7.55 2.27
N SER A 58 -3.68 -6.54 2.47
CA SER A 58 -2.35 -6.71 3.09
C SER A 58 -2.43 -7.41 4.46
N ILE A 59 -3.37 -6.99 5.33
CA ILE A 59 -3.53 -7.61 6.65
C ILE A 59 -4.05 -9.04 6.52
N ARG A 60 -5.07 -9.29 5.69
CA ARG A 60 -5.69 -10.62 5.61
C ARG A 60 -4.79 -11.64 4.91
N HIS A 61 -4.06 -11.21 3.88
CA HIS A 61 -3.05 -12.03 3.22
C HIS A 61 -1.88 -12.37 4.14
N SER A 62 -1.37 -11.41 4.91
CA SER A 62 -0.26 -11.67 5.83
C SER A 62 -0.64 -12.55 7.03
N ILE A 63 -1.93 -12.64 7.39
CA ILE A 63 -2.42 -13.56 8.41
C ILE A 63 -2.39 -15.02 7.92
N ASP A 64 -2.81 -15.26 6.68
CA ASP A 64 -2.74 -16.59 6.04
C ASP A 64 -2.44 -16.45 4.55
N THR A 65 -1.17 -16.62 4.18
CA THR A 65 -0.68 -16.52 2.80
C THR A 65 -1.15 -17.67 1.91
N ARG A 66 -1.87 -18.67 2.47
CA ARG A 66 -2.46 -19.78 1.72
C ARG A 66 -3.92 -19.52 1.36
N ASP A 67 -4.52 -18.43 1.85
CA ASP A 67 -5.85 -18.01 1.45
C ASP A 67 -5.82 -17.56 -0.02
N GLU A 68 -6.29 -18.42 -0.93
CA GLU A 68 -6.27 -18.16 -2.38
C GLU A 68 -7.01 -16.87 -2.79
N PHE A 69 -8.02 -16.45 -2.02
CA PHE A 69 -8.74 -15.22 -2.31
C PHE A 69 -7.83 -14.02 -2.05
N TYR A 70 -7.31 -13.91 -0.82
CA TYR A 70 -6.43 -12.78 -0.49
C TYR A 70 -5.08 -12.84 -1.18
N ASP A 71 -4.62 -14.02 -1.61
CA ASP A 71 -3.43 -14.15 -2.45
C ASP A 71 -3.62 -13.49 -3.82
N LYS A 72 -4.73 -13.78 -4.50
CA LYS A 72 -5.09 -13.15 -5.78
C LYS A 72 -5.41 -11.67 -5.63
N GLU A 73 -6.01 -11.27 -4.50
CA GLU A 73 -6.20 -9.85 -4.21
C GLU A 73 -4.86 -9.13 -3.97
N SER A 74 -3.89 -9.78 -3.32
CA SER A 74 -2.55 -9.23 -3.13
C SER A 74 -1.86 -9.00 -4.48
N ASP A 75 -1.91 -9.99 -5.37
CA ASP A 75 -1.34 -9.87 -6.72
C ASP A 75 -2.01 -8.72 -7.50
N TYR A 76 -3.32 -8.52 -7.34
CA TYR A 76 -4.01 -7.37 -7.93
C TYR A 76 -3.52 -6.04 -7.34
N VAL A 77 -3.36 -5.97 -6.02
CA VAL A 77 -2.86 -4.76 -5.34
C VAL A 77 -1.44 -4.42 -5.80
N ASP A 78 -0.57 -5.42 -5.97
CA ASP A 78 0.81 -5.24 -6.45
C ASP A 78 0.85 -4.54 -7.82
N MET A 79 -0.12 -4.87 -8.69
CA MET A 79 -0.28 -4.26 -10.01
C MET A 79 -0.96 -2.88 -9.97
N ALA A 80 -1.98 -2.73 -9.12
CA ALA A 80 -2.80 -1.51 -9.07
C ALA A 80 -2.17 -0.37 -8.23
N MET A 81 -1.29 -0.69 -7.28
CA MET A 81 -0.66 0.30 -6.40
C MET A 81 0.19 1.33 -7.16
N PRO A 82 1.06 0.95 -8.12
CA PRO A 82 1.82 1.91 -8.92
C PRO A 82 0.93 2.83 -9.78
N GLU A 83 -0.22 2.32 -10.24
CA GLU A 83 -1.22 3.13 -10.94
C GLU A 83 -1.90 4.17 -10.04
N LEU A 84 -2.18 3.81 -8.78
CA LEU A 84 -2.65 4.76 -7.77
C LEU A 84 -1.56 5.79 -7.44
N GLN A 85 -0.29 5.38 -7.37
CA GLN A 85 0.83 6.28 -7.15
C GLN A 85 0.99 7.32 -8.28
N GLU A 86 0.68 6.94 -9.53
CA GLU A 86 0.59 7.88 -10.66
C GLU A 86 -0.44 8.99 -10.38
N LEU A 87 -1.65 8.61 -9.93
CA LEU A 87 -2.71 9.57 -9.58
C LEU A 87 -2.30 10.49 -8.43
N VAL A 88 -1.68 9.93 -7.38
CA VAL A 88 -1.17 10.70 -6.24
C VAL A 88 -0.08 11.69 -6.69
N THR A 89 0.78 11.28 -7.63
CA THR A 89 1.81 12.18 -8.17
C THR A 89 1.20 13.31 -8.99
N LYS A 90 0.21 13.03 -9.85
CA LYS A 90 -0.56 14.06 -10.57
C LYS A 90 -1.25 15.04 -9.62
N PHE A 91 -1.87 14.53 -8.56
CA PHE A 91 -2.47 15.32 -7.49
C PHE A 91 -1.46 16.26 -6.83
N TYR A 92 -0.26 15.77 -6.52
CA TYR A 92 0.80 16.60 -5.95
C TYR A 92 1.34 17.66 -6.91
N HIS A 93 1.43 17.38 -8.21
CA HIS A 93 1.71 18.41 -9.21
C HIS A 93 0.68 19.56 -9.14
N LEU A 94 -0.61 19.24 -9.07
CA LEU A 94 -1.66 20.26 -8.94
C LEU A 94 -1.52 21.10 -7.67
N ILE A 95 -1.17 20.48 -6.55
CA ILE A 95 -0.92 21.20 -5.28
C ILE A 95 0.29 22.14 -5.40
N LEU A 96 1.34 21.73 -6.09
CA LEU A 96 2.56 22.53 -6.22
C LEU A 96 2.42 23.70 -7.20
N GLU A 97 1.59 23.54 -8.23
CA GLU A 97 1.41 24.52 -9.31
C GLU A 97 0.27 25.53 -9.05
N THR A 98 -0.57 25.28 -8.05
CA THR A 98 -1.75 26.11 -7.76
C THR A 98 -1.40 27.49 -7.20
N PRO A 99 -2.11 28.56 -7.59
CA PRO A 99 -1.98 29.87 -6.94
C PRO A 99 -2.50 29.89 -5.50
N PHE A 100 -3.24 28.87 -5.06
CA PHE A 100 -3.87 28.79 -3.74
C PHE A 100 -2.96 28.17 -2.66
N ARG A 101 -1.64 28.16 -2.87
CA ARG A 101 -0.64 27.59 -1.93
C ARG A 101 -0.81 28.09 -0.50
N SER A 102 -1.00 29.39 -0.30
CA SER A 102 -1.16 29.99 1.03
C SER A 102 -2.37 29.43 1.78
N ASP A 103 -3.47 29.16 1.08
CA ASP A 103 -4.69 28.59 1.66
C ASP A 103 -4.47 27.12 2.05
N ILE A 104 -3.77 26.35 1.22
CA ILE A 104 -3.39 24.96 1.49
C ILE A 104 -2.48 24.90 2.72
N GLU A 105 -1.42 25.72 2.77
CA GLU A 105 -0.51 25.76 3.91
C GLU A 105 -1.22 26.19 5.20
N LYS A 106 -2.22 27.07 5.11
CA LYS A 106 -3.04 27.47 6.26
C LYS A 106 -3.92 26.32 6.78
N LYS A 107 -4.47 25.48 5.89
CA LYS A 107 -5.37 24.37 6.26
C LYS A 107 -4.61 23.11 6.69
N TYR A 108 -3.55 22.74 5.98
CA TYR A 108 -2.85 21.46 6.17
C TYR A 108 -1.39 21.59 6.64
N GLY A 109 -0.86 22.81 6.70
CA GLY A 109 0.52 23.07 7.10
C GLY A 109 1.54 22.93 5.96
N LYS A 110 2.72 23.53 6.14
CA LYS A 110 3.81 23.52 5.15
C LYS A 110 4.39 22.14 4.87
N HIS A 111 4.25 21.21 5.81
CA HIS A 111 4.79 19.86 5.65
C HIS A 111 4.19 19.11 4.46
N LEU A 112 2.90 19.36 4.15
CA LEU A 112 2.26 18.79 2.96
C LEU A 112 2.99 19.17 1.67
N MET A 113 3.45 20.41 1.54
CA MET A 113 4.20 20.86 0.35
C MET A 113 5.54 20.13 0.25
N ASN A 114 6.24 19.92 1.37
CA ASN A 114 7.49 19.16 1.38
C ASN A 114 7.26 17.70 0.94
N LEU A 115 6.18 17.07 1.41
CA LEU A 115 5.82 15.70 0.99
C LEU A 115 5.49 15.65 -0.51
N ALA A 116 4.75 16.64 -1.01
CA ALA A 116 4.44 16.76 -2.43
C ALA A 116 5.72 16.90 -3.28
N GLU A 117 6.64 17.79 -2.89
CA GLU A 117 7.91 18.02 -3.59
C GLU A 117 8.81 16.77 -3.63
N LEU A 118 8.79 15.95 -2.59
CA LEU A 118 9.53 14.68 -2.55
C LEU A 118 8.85 13.61 -3.41
N SER A 119 7.52 13.50 -3.31
CA SER A 119 6.76 12.50 -4.06
C SER A 119 6.90 12.69 -5.56
N VAL A 120 6.81 13.93 -6.08
CA VAL A 120 7.01 14.21 -7.51
C VAL A 120 8.44 14.00 -7.99
N LYS A 121 9.43 13.80 -7.11
CA LYS A 121 10.80 13.43 -7.49
C LYS A 121 10.99 11.91 -7.54
N ALA A 122 10.22 11.17 -6.75
CA ALA A 122 10.37 9.72 -6.58
C ALA A 122 9.58 8.89 -7.61
N PHE A 123 8.67 9.52 -8.38
CA PHE A 123 7.81 8.79 -9.31
C PHE A 123 7.87 9.36 -10.74
N ARG A 124 7.85 8.46 -11.71
CA ARG A 124 7.76 8.75 -13.15
C ARG A 124 6.86 7.70 -13.81
N PRO A 125 5.99 8.04 -14.78
CA PRO A 125 5.16 7.03 -15.46
C PRO A 125 5.98 5.89 -16.08
N GLU A 126 7.20 6.18 -16.51
CA GLU A 126 8.11 5.22 -17.14
C GLU A 126 8.58 4.10 -16.20
N ILE A 127 8.47 4.27 -14.87
CA ILE A 127 8.90 3.25 -13.89
C ILE A 127 7.73 2.40 -13.36
N ILE A 128 6.52 2.54 -13.91
CA ILE A 128 5.34 1.80 -13.43
C ILE A 128 5.58 0.28 -13.52
N GLU A 129 6.11 -0.21 -14.65
CA GLU A 129 6.37 -1.65 -14.83
C GLU A 129 7.44 -2.16 -13.86
N ASP A 130 8.49 -1.35 -13.60
CA ASP A 130 9.53 -1.70 -12.63
C ASP A 130 8.96 -1.79 -11.19
N LEU A 131 8.09 -0.85 -10.82
CA LEU A 131 7.43 -0.86 -9.50
C LEU A 131 6.47 -2.04 -9.34
N GLN A 132 5.78 -2.44 -10.40
CA GLN A 132 4.92 -3.62 -10.40
C GLN A 132 5.75 -4.90 -10.20
N GLU A 133 6.89 -5.00 -10.88
CA GLU A 133 7.81 -6.14 -10.70
C GLU A 133 8.46 -6.14 -9.30
N GLU A 134 8.84 -4.97 -8.77
CA GLU A 134 9.34 -4.83 -7.40
C GLU A 134 8.32 -5.34 -6.36
N ASN A 135 7.04 -4.95 -6.51
CA ASN A 135 5.97 -5.42 -5.64
C ASN A 135 5.79 -6.94 -5.76
N ARG A 136 5.72 -7.46 -6.99
CA ARG A 136 5.58 -8.90 -7.26
C ARG A 136 6.70 -9.72 -6.60
N LEU A 137 7.95 -9.29 -6.76
CA LEU A 137 9.12 -9.96 -6.18
C LEU A 137 9.11 -9.90 -4.64
N SER A 138 8.70 -8.76 -4.06
CA SER A 138 8.56 -8.59 -2.61
C SER A 138 7.49 -9.52 -2.04
N SER A 139 6.35 -9.64 -2.73
CA SER A 139 5.28 -10.57 -2.39
C SER A 139 5.74 -12.03 -2.54
N GLU A 140 6.43 -12.38 -3.63
CA GLU A 140 6.97 -13.72 -3.86
C GLU A 140 7.95 -14.14 -2.74
N TYR A 141 8.87 -13.25 -2.36
CA TYR A 141 9.77 -13.49 -1.24
C TYR A 141 9.01 -13.73 0.07
N SER A 142 8.02 -12.88 0.36
CA SER A 142 7.22 -12.99 1.58
C SER A 142 6.42 -14.30 1.61
N LYS A 143 5.82 -14.72 0.48
CA LYS A 143 5.13 -16.02 0.34
C LYS A 143 6.10 -17.18 0.56
N LEU A 144 7.31 -17.14 -0.01
CA LEU A 144 8.33 -18.17 0.17
C LEU A 144 8.71 -18.33 1.64
N VAL A 145 9.04 -17.23 2.33
CA VAL A 145 9.39 -17.24 3.75
C VAL A 145 8.24 -17.75 4.62
N ALA A 146 6.99 -17.35 4.30
CA ALA A 146 5.80 -17.80 5.02
C ALA A 146 5.44 -19.27 4.77
N SER A 147 5.86 -19.84 3.63
CA SER A 147 5.59 -21.24 3.27
C SER A 147 6.43 -22.26 4.06
N ALA A 148 7.38 -21.80 4.88
CA ALA A 148 8.26 -22.68 5.66
C ALA A 148 7.45 -23.67 6.50
N ASN A 149 7.67 -24.96 6.23
CA ASN A 149 7.06 -26.07 6.94
C ASN A 149 8.17 -27.06 7.33
N ILE A 150 8.80 -26.79 8.46
CA ILE A 150 9.99 -27.48 8.95
C ILE A 150 9.56 -28.50 9.99
N HIS A 151 9.84 -29.79 9.75
CA HIS A 151 9.59 -30.83 10.73
C HIS A 151 10.68 -30.82 11.81
N PHE A 152 10.34 -30.41 13.02
CA PHE A 152 11.28 -30.30 14.14
C PHE A 152 10.61 -30.80 15.43
N GLU A 153 11.30 -31.61 16.25
CA GLU A 153 10.76 -32.12 17.53
C GLU A 153 9.31 -32.67 17.42
N GLY A 154 9.02 -33.44 16.37
CA GLY A 154 7.74 -34.12 16.16
C GLY A 154 6.59 -33.28 15.61
N GLU A 155 6.81 -31.99 15.34
CA GLU A 155 5.78 -31.09 14.80
C GLU A 155 6.28 -30.33 13.58
N GLU A 156 5.33 -29.94 12.72
CA GLU A 156 5.54 -29.01 11.61
C GLU A 156 5.55 -27.57 12.14
N ARG A 157 6.61 -26.81 11.84
CA ARG A 157 6.79 -25.43 12.32
C ARG A 157 7.20 -24.49 11.19
N ASN A 158 6.74 -23.24 11.27
CA ASN A 158 7.30 -22.15 10.47
C ASN A 158 8.59 -21.62 11.11
N LEU A 159 9.27 -20.69 10.43
CA LEU A 159 10.53 -20.11 10.91
C LEU A 159 10.40 -19.50 12.31
N SER A 160 9.34 -18.74 12.57
CA SER A 160 9.09 -18.14 13.89
C SER A 160 8.86 -19.20 14.97
N GLY A 161 8.26 -20.34 14.60
CA GLY A 161 8.05 -21.48 15.49
C GLY A 161 9.34 -22.19 15.92
N LEU A 162 10.47 -21.96 15.22
CA LEU A 162 11.78 -22.47 15.63
C LEU A 162 12.49 -21.58 16.67
N ILE A 163 12.09 -20.31 16.81
CA ILE A 163 12.76 -19.35 17.72
C ILE A 163 12.87 -19.89 19.17
N PRO A 164 11.82 -20.49 19.79
CA PRO A 164 11.94 -21.05 21.13
C PRO A 164 13.02 -22.14 21.26
N PHE A 165 13.29 -22.88 20.18
CA PHE A 165 14.31 -23.93 20.13
C PHE A 165 15.71 -23.36 19.88
N MET A 166 15.80 -22.30 19.06
CA MET A 166 17.03 -21.53 18.85
C MET A 166 17.51 -20.83 20.14
N GLU A 167 16.60 -20.53 21.08
CA GLU A 167 16.89 -19.95 22.40
C GLU A 167 16.91 -20.97 23.54
N HIS A 168 16.78 -22.26 23.21
CA HIS A 168 16.68 -23.33 24.22
C HIS A 168 17.93 -23.41 25.11
N LYS A 169 17.78 -23.88 26.35
CA LYS A 169 18.91 -23.99 27.31
C LYS A 169 19.98 -24.99 26.85
N ASP A 170 19.57 -26.08 26.20
CA ASP A 170 20.46 -27.09 25.64
C ASP A 170 21.08 -26.62 24.32
N ARG A 171 22.42 -26.63 24.24
CA ARG A 171 23.19 -26.27 23.04
C ARG A 171 22.92 -27.20 21.85
N ALA A 172 22.67 -28.49 22.09
CA ALA A 172 22.40 -29.44 21.01
C ALA A 172 21.09 -29.09 20.31
N ILE A 173 20.04 -28.77 21.09
CA ILE A 173 18.74 -28.33 20.56
C ILE A 173 18.87 -27.03 19.79
N ARG A 174 19.61 -26.03 20.33
CA ARG A 174 19.86 -24.79 19.59
C ARG A 174 20.55 -25.06 18.25
N LYS A 175 21.61 -25.86 18.24
CA LYS A 175 22.35 -26.18 17.00
C LYS A 175 21.44 -26.84 15.97
N ALA A 176 20.66 -27.84 16.38
CA ALA A 176 19.72 -28.51 15.49
C ALA A 176 18.66 -27.53 14.93
N ALA A 177 18.14 -26.62 15.75
CA ALA A 177 17.16 -25.62 15.33
C ALA A 177 17.72 -24.56 14.37
N TYR A 178 19.02 -24.21 14.48
CA TYR A 178 19.69 -23.30 13.53
C TYR A 178 20.08 -23.98 12.21
N GLU A 179 20.24 -25.31 12.20
CA GLU A 179 20.59 -26.10 11.01
C GLU A 179 19.37 -26.56 10.22
N ALA A 180 18.19 -26.59 10.86
CA ALA A 180 16.89 -26.92 10.27
C ALA A 180 16.28 -25.73 9.51
#